data_AF-A0A8S0H873-F1
#
_entry.id   AF-A0A8S0H873-F1
#
_cell.length_a   1.000
_cell.length_b   1.000
_cell.length_c   1.000
_cell.angle_alpha   90.00
_cell.angle_beta   90.00
_cell.angle_gamma   90.00
#
_symmetry.space_group_name_H-M   'P 1'
#
loop_
_entity.id
_entity.type
_entity.pdbx_description
1 polymer ?
#
loop_
_entity_poly.entity_id
_entity_poly.type
_entity_poly.pdbx_seq_one_letter_code
_entity_poly.pdbx_strand_id
1 'polypeptide(L)' 'MTTANLLSHLFPAAADIPEAFRLPDPVEQRDYLVDGELRTWNAPWPRSAARST' A
#
# COMPACT_ATOMS: atom_id res chain seq x y z
N MET A 1 -2.69 -6.72 26.59
CA MET A 1 -2.57 -6.01 25.30
C MET A 1 -1.93 -6.95 24.31
N THR A 2 -2.55 -7.24 23.16
CA THR A 2 -1.96 -8.11 22.13
C THR A 2 -1.34 -7.28 21.01
N THR A 3 -0.37 -7.84 20.30
CA THR A 3 0.23 -7.20 19.12
C THR A 3 -0.82 -6.87 18.06
N ALA A 4 -1.82 -7.75 17.85
CA ALA A 4 -2.89 -7.51 16.89
C ALA A 4 -3.70 -6.24 17.19
N ASN A 5 -4.01 -5.98 18.47
CA ASN A 5 -4.71 -4.76 18.87
C ASN A 5 -3.86 -3.50 18.63
N LEU A 6 -2.55 -3.56 18.91
CA LEU A 6 -1.63 -2.46 18.62
C LEU A 6 -1.56 -2.14 17.11
N LEU A 7 -1.44 -3.17 16.26
CA LEU A 7 -1.31 -2.99 14.81
C LEU A 7 -2.58 -2.43 14.15
N SER A 8 -3.75 -2.71 14.72
CA SER A 8 -5.05 -2.28 14.16
C SER A 8 -5.28 -0.77 14.14
N HIS A 9 -4.45 -0.01 14.86
CA HIS A 9 -4.55 1.45 14.96
C HIS A 9 -3.35 2.19 14.37
N LEU A 10 -2.43 1.49 13.67
CA LEU A 10 -1.22 2.12 13.11
C LEU A 10 -1.46 2.94 11.85
N PHE A 11 -2.50 2.60 11.09
CA PHE A 11 -2.81 3.26 9.82
C PHE A 11 -4.24 3.78 9.82
N PRO A 12 -4.49 4.96 9.24
CA PRO A 12 -5.84 5.48 9.05
C PRO A 12 -6.64 4.57 8.12
N ALA A 13 -7.97 4.52 8.29
CA ALA A 13 -8.82 3.95 7.27
C ALA A 13 -8.84 4.87 6.02
N ALA A 14 -9.18 4.32 4.86
CA ALA A 14 -9.21 5.11 3.61
C ALA A 14 -10.15 6.33 3.69
N ALA A 15 -11.23 6.22 4.47
CA ALA A 15 -12.18 7.30 4.72
C ALA A 15 -11.60 8.44 5.57
N ASP A 16 -10.60 8.14 6.42
CA ASP A 16 -9.97 9.11 7.32
C ASP A 16 -8.90 9.96 6.60
N ILE A 17 -8.49 9.58 5.38
CA ILE A 17 -7.54 10.35 4.58
C ILE A 17 -8.26 11.59 4.02
N PRO A 18 -7.76 12.82 4.24
CA PRO A 18 -8.39 14.03 3.71
C PRO A 18 -8.48 13.98 2.17
N GLU A 19 -9.58 14.50 1.61
CA GLU A 19 -9.87 14.42 0.18
C GLU A 19 -8.73 14.95 -0.70
N ALA A 20 -8.11 16.06 -0.30
CA ALA A 20 -6.99 16.67 -1.02
C ALA A 20 -5.73 15.78 -1.13
N PHE A 21 -5.60 14.75 -0.28
CA PHE A 21 -4.47 13.82 -0.26
C PHE A 21 -4.88 12.38 -0.61
N ARG A 22 -6.16 12.14 -0.87
CA ARG A 22 -6.64 10.81 -1.21
C ARG A 22 -6.25 10.48 -2.64
N LEU A 23 -5.53 9.38 -2.82
CA LEU A 23 -5.25 8.86 -4.15
C LEU A 23 -6.56 8.40 -4.79
N PRO A 24 -6.84 8.76 -6.06
CA PRO A 24 -8.08 8.38 -6.73
C PRO A 24 -8.15 6.87 -6.96
N ASP A 25 -6.99 6.24 -7.19
CA ASP A 25 -6.84 4.81 -7.44
C ASP A 25 -5.61 4.27 -6.68
N PRO A 26 -5.58 2.96 -6.38
CA PRO A 26 -4.37 2.31 -5.90
C PRO A 26 -3.19 2.53 -6.85
N VAL A 27 -2.03 2.85 -6.29
CA VAL A 27 -0.80 3.04 -7.07
C VAL A 27 0.00 1.74 -7.07
N GLU A 28 0.37 1.26 -8.26
CA GLU A 28 1.30 0.14 -8.41
C GLU A 28 2.76 0.64 -8.35
N GLN A 29 3.50 0.27 -7.31
CA GLN A 29 4.94 0.53 -7.24
C GLN A 29 5.68 -0.51 -8.10
N ARG A 30 6.28 -0.08 -9.20
CA ARG A 30 7.09 -0.93 -10.08
C ARG A 30 8.58 -0.66 -9.99
N ASP A 31 8.96 0.54 -9.58
CA ASP A 31 10.36 0.93 -9.46
C ASP A 31 10.80 0.91 -7.99
N TYR A 32 11.98 0.35 -7.75
CA TYR A 32 12.53 0.12 -6.42
C TYR A 32 14.01 0.52 -6.39
N LEU A 33 14.43 1.18 -5.33
CA LEU A 33 15.83 1.53 -5.13
C LEU A 33 16.57 0.34 -4.51
N VAL A 34 17.57 -0.18 -5.21
CA VAL A 34 18.44 -1.27 -4.76
C VAL A 34 19.88 -0.83 -4.94
N ASP A 35 20.64 -0.75 -3.85
CA ASP A 35 22.05 -0.33 -3.86
C ASP A 35 22.31 1.02 -4.58
N GLY A 36 21.35 1.95 -4.49
CA GLY A 36 21.45 3.27 -5.14
C GLY A 36 20.98 3.29 -6.60
N GLU A 37 20.55 2.15 -7.15
CA GLU A 37 20.01 2.05 -8.51
C GLU A 37 18.50 1.87 -8.49
N LEU A 38 17.77 2.64 -9.31
CA LEU A 38 16.36 2.37 -9.58
C LEU A 38 16.23 1.15 -10.48
N ARG A 39 15.52 0.13 -10.00
CA ARG A 39 15.24 -1.12 -10.71
C ARG A 39 13.74 -1.29 -10.90
N THR A 40 13.33 -1.66 -12.11
CA THR A 40 11.94 -1.92 -12.44
C THR A 40 11.61 -3.40 -12.27
N TRP A 41 10.56 -3.70 -11.50
CA TRP A 41 9.98 -5.03 -11.38
C TRP A 41 9.09 -5.32 -12.60
N ASN A 42 9.56 -6.21 -13.47
CA ASN A 42 8.88 -6.57 -14.73
C ASN A 42 8.02 -7.84 -14.64
N ALA A 43 8.06 -8.57 -13.53
CA ALA A 43 7.23 -9.75 -13.36
C ALA A 43 5.76 -9.35 -13.14
N PRO A 44 4.80 -10.21 -13.55
CA PRO A 44 3.39 -9.95 -13.29
C PRO A 44 3.17 -9.74 -11.79
N TRP A 45 2.51 -8.65 -11.44
CA TRP A 45 2.16 -8.38 -10.06
C TRP A 45 1.28 -9.54 -9.55
N PRO A 46 1.54 -10.14 -8.38
CA PRO A 46 0.57 -11.01 -7.76
C PRO A 46 -0.63 -10.12 -7.43
N ARG A 47 -1.67 -10.18 -8.28
CA ARG A 47 -2.93 -9.48 -8.06
C ARG A 47 -3.41 -9.84 -6.67
N SER A 48 -3.27 -8.92 -5.71
CA SER A 48 -4.02 -9.00 -4.48
C SER A 48 -5.47 -8.98 -4.91
N ALA A 49 -6.16 -10.13 -4.82
CA ALA A 49 -7.59 -10.17 -5.00
C ALA A 49 -8.14 -9.05 -4.12
N ALA A 50 -8.81 -8.07 -4.74
CA ALA A 50 -9.57 -7.08 -4.00
C ALA A 50 -10.33 -7.85 -2.93
N ARG A 51 -10.05 -7.58 -1.66
CA ARG A 51 -10.92 -8.08 -0.58
C ARG A 51 -12.22 -7.34 -0.79
N SER A 52 -13.10 -7.93 -1.58
CA SER A 52 -14.52 -7.61 -1.62
C SER A 52 -15.10 -8.09 -0.30
N THR A 53 -15.32 -7.18 0.64
CA THR A 53 -16.42 -7.21 1.61
C THR A 53 -16.62 -5.79 2.11
#